data_AF-A0A9D9M8V7-F1
#
_entry.id   AF-A0A9D9M8V7-F1
#
_cell.length_a   1.000
_cell.length_b   1.000
_cell.length_c   1.000
_cell.angle_alpha   90.00
_cell.angle_beta   90.00
_cell.angle_gamma   90.00
#
_symmetry.space_group_name_H-M   'P 1'
#
loop_
_entity.id
_entity.type
_entity.pdbx_description
1 polymer ?
#
loop_
_entity_poly.entity_id
_entity_poly.type
_entity_poly.pdbx_seq_one_letter_code
_entity_poly.pdbx_strand_id
1 'polypeptide(L)'
;MKKIIGMLCLCALAGVCAQAQRISPVAGTQPADYSWHCKQQFPSGQPAQKTVVPNELDVRSCDVSGWDFTSYTADELADVLTFDSRTQFPPANKLPKGFPPKNILKQNQNPGLGVRALHKKGITGKGVSVAIIDQSLLLNHEQYADRIQYYWQDSIYQDSNASMHGAAVASILAGQTVGVAPQANIYYWAGKFEVEERVFNAGPIVDTLQRILNMSERFPAEQKIRVVSISRGFDESDKGTDKFEEVLSYLKAHNIAVFTTNDVMTISRNHSLSLADGTNYCRPAYWFDKENLNFYNQMPDPLVPTDFRVTAAPNGVRDYVHYAHGGLSWAVPYLAGLYALGVQVYPGLTKDIFMQAVRETADSYPCNWQGETFTVRYRVNPTSLMERLRQLNKN
;
A
#
# COMPACT_ATOMS: atom_id res chain seq x y z
N MET A 1 6.76 4.07 -78.24
CA MET A 1 7.15 4.78 -77.00
C MET A 1 5.96 5.53 -76.43
N LYS A 2 5.34 5.04 -75.36
CA LYS A 2 4.66 5.83 -74.31
C LYS A 2 4.28 4.87 -73.19
N LYS A 3 4.82 5.16 -72.00
CA LYS A 3 4.74 4.35 -70.78
C LYS A 3 3.32 4.38 -70.20
N ILE A 4 2.87 3.22 -69.73
CA ILE A 4 1.73 3.04 -68.83
C ILE A 4 2.20 3.46 -67.43
N ILE A 5 1.50 4.40 -66.79
CA ILE A 5 1.65 4.70 -65.36
C ILE A 5 0.31 4.32 -64.72
N GLY A 6 0.31 3.16 -64.04
CA GLY A 6 -0.76 2.74 -63.16
C GLY A 6 -0.66 3.48 -61.84
N MET A 7 -1.72 4.19 -61.48
CA MET A 7 -1.87 4.86 -60.19
C MET A 7 -2.34 3.81 -59.17
N LEU A 8 -1.39 3.26 -58.41
CA LEU A 8 -1.70 2.43 -57.24
C LEU A 8 -2.28 3.31 -56.14
N CYS A 9 -3.56 3.09 -55.82
CA CYS A 9 -4.21 3.67 -54.66
C CYS A 9 -3.78 2.86 -53.42
N LEU A 10 -2.77 3.32 -52.69
CA LEU A 10 -2.45 2.79 -51.36
C LEU A 10 -3.50 3.29 -50.35
N CYS A 11 -4.43 2.42 -49.98
CA CYS A 11 -5.22 2.60 -48.76
C CYS A 11 -4.30 2.40 -47.55
N ALA A 12 -3.75 3.49 -47.00
CA ALA A 12 -3.12 3.48 -45.71
C ALA A 12 -4.20 3.32 -44.62
N LEU A 13 -4.32 2.10 -44.08
CA LEU A 13 -5.00 1.85 -42.81
C LEU A 13 -4.19 2.54 -41.70
N ALA A 14 -4.55 3.79 -41.40
CA ALA A 14 -4.10 4.46 -40.19
C ALA A 14 -4.75 3.74 -38.99
N GLY A 15 -3.98 2.88 -38.34
CA GLY A 15 -4.31 2.35 -37.04
C GLY A 15 -4.45 3.51 -36.06
N VAL A 16 -5.67 3.81 -35.65
CA VAL A 16 -5.94 4.73 -34.55
C VAL A 16 -5.43 4.05 -33.29
N CYS A 17 -4.17 4.30 -32.94
CA CYS A 17 -3.72 4.15 -31.57
C CYS A 17 -4.64 5.04 -30.74
N ALA A 18 -5.52 4.43 -29.94
CA ALA A 18 -6.19 5.11 -28.86
C ALA A 18 -5.10 5.61 -27.90
N GLN A 19 -4.59 6.82 -28.18
CA GLN A 19 -3.87 7.60 -27.19
C GLN A 19 -4.87 7.80 -26.06
N ALA A 20 -4.66 7.11 -24.93
CA ALA A 20 -5.32 7.45 -23.69
C ALA A 20 -5.17 8.97 -23.54
N GLN A 21 -6.30 9.69 -23.57
CA GLN A 21 -6.31 11.12 -23.30
C GLN A 21 -5.62 11.29 -21.95
N ARG A 22 -4.39 11.83 -21.96
CA ARG A 22 -3.79 12.38 -20.75
C ARG A 22 -4.70 13.52 -20.34
N ILE A 23 -5.61 13.23 -19.43
CA ILE A 23 -6.48 14.24 -18.82
C ILE A 23 -5.54 15.25 -18.15
N SER A 24 -5.83 16.53 -18.39
CA SER A 24 -5.00 17.68 -18.05
C SER A 24 -4.29 17.55 -16.70
N PRO A 25 -3.05 18.05 -16.56
CA PRO A 25 -2.36 18.02 -15.29
C PRO A 25 -3.17 18.82 -14.28
N VAL A 26 -3.87 18.13 -13.38
CA VAL A 26 -4.27 18.73 -12.11
C VAL A 26 -2.99 19.28 -11.50
N ALA A 27 -3.01 20.53 -11.02
CA ALA A 27 -1.87 21.09 -10.31
C ALA A 27 -1.45 20.08 -9.23
N GLY A 28 -0.26 19.48 -9.37
CA GLY A 28 0.18 18.42 -8.47
C GLY A 28 0.22 18.93 -7.03
N THR A 29 -0.13 18.06 -6.08
CA THR A 29 -0.03 18.39 -4.66
C THR A 29 1.41 18.74 -4.31
N GLN A 30 1.61 19.76 -3.49
CA GLN A 30 2.93 20.13 -2.99
C GLN A 30 3.43 19.09 -1.97
N PRO A 31 4.75 18.95 -1.79
CA PRO A 31 5.28 18.14 -0.71
C PRO A 31 4.77 18.63 0.65
N ALA A 32 4.41 17.69 1.53
CA ALA A 32 4.05 18.01 2.90
C ALA A 32 5.23 18.64 3.65
N ASP A 33 4.95 19.63 4.50
CA ASP A 33 5.92 20.10 5.48
C ASP A 33 5.67 19.37 6.80
N TYR A 34 6.69 18.68 7.32
CA TYR A 34 6.68 18.05 8.66
C TYR A 34 7.58 18.78 9.67
N SER A 35 8.17 19.92 9.32
CA SER A 35 9.04 20.67 10.22
C SER A 35 8.31 21.19 11.48
N TRP A 36 6.98 21.27 11.44
CA TRP A 36 6.13 21.60 12.59
C TRP A 36 6.00 20.44 13.59
N HIS A 37 6.13 19.19 13.14
CA HIS A 37 5.80 18.00 13.91
C HIS A 37 6.62 17.91 15.20
N CYS A 38 7.95 18.03 15.10
CA CYS A 38 8.83 18.01 16.28
C CYS A 38 8.48 19.10 17.29
N LYS A 39 8.23 20.32 16.79
CA LYS A 39 8.01 21.49 17.64
C LYS A 39 6.71 21.36 18.44
N GLN A 40 5.70 20.73 17.84
CA GLN A 40 4.42 20.50 18.47
C GLN A 40 4.45 19.30 19.42
N GLN A 41 5.08 18.20 19.03
CA GLN A 41 5.09 16.97 19.84
C GLN A 41 6.13 16.99 20.96
N PHE A 42 7.26 17.68 20.75
CA PHE A 42 8.39 17.73 21.67
C PHE A 42 8.80 19.18 21.98
N PRO A 43 7.89 20.03 22.52
CA PRO A 43 8.19 21.43 22.78
C PRO A 43 9.33 21.63 23.79
N SER A 44 9.60 20.63 24.63
CA SER A 44 10.69 20.62 25.62
C SER A 44 11.92 19.82 25.18
N GLY A 45 11.99 19.40 23.90
CA GLY A 45 13.02 18.49 23.41
C GLY A 45 12.73 17.02 23.73
N GLN A 46 13.78 16.21 23.85
CA GLN A 46 13.66 14.75 24.02
C GLN A 46 12.73 14.38 25.19
N PRO A 47 11.82 13.41 25.02
CA PRO A 47 11.01 12.89 26.12
C PRO A 47 11.86 12.39 27.30
N ALA A 48 11.45 12.73 28.51
CA ALA A 48 12.16 12.33 29.74
C ALA A 48 12.09 10.81 30.00
N GLN A 49 11.00 10.17 29.56
CA GLN A 49 10.80 8.73 29.68
C GLN A 49 11.07 8.04 28.34
N LYS A 50 11.59 6.81 28.43
CA LYS A 50 11.80 5.93 27.29
C LYS A 50 10.45 5.55 26.67
N THR A 51 10.29 5.76 25.36
CA THR A 51 9.15 5.25 24.61
C THR A 51 9.25 3.73 24.51
N VAL A 52 8.15 3.04 24.79
CA VAL A 52 8.05 1.58 24.69
C VAL A 52 6.79 1.21 23.92
N VAL A 53 6.84 0.09 23.20
CA VAL A 53 5.67 -0.48 22.50
C VAL A 53 4.48 -0.63 23.49
N PRO A 54 3.25 -0.29 23.08
CA PRO A 54 2.80 0.02 21.71
C PRO A 54 2.92 1.51 21.32
N ASN A 55 3.61 2.35 22.10
CA ASN A 55 3.82 3.74 21.72
C ASN A 55 4.96 3.88 20.71
N GLU A 56 4.85 4.89 19.83
CA GLU A 56 5.91 5.27 18.91
C GLU A 56 6.54 6.62 19.26
N LEU A 57 7.79 6.77 18.82
CA LEU A 57 8.55 8.01 18.82
C LEU A 57 8.66 8.47 17.36
N ASP A 58 7.75 9.33 16.94
CA ASP A 58 7.75 9.92 15.60
C ASP A 58 8.66 11.14 15.54
N VAL A 59 9.75 11.04 14.79
CA VAL A 59 10.76 12.09 14.61
C VAL A 59 10.98 12.41 13.12
N ARG A 60 9.96 12.21 12.28
CA ARG A 60 10.02 12.54 10.86
C ARG A 60 10.35 14.02 10.65
N SER A 61 11.34 14.30 9.80
CA SER A 61 11.84 15.64 9.51
C SER A 61 12.37 16.43 10.71
N CYS A 62 12.60 15.77 11.86
CA CYS A 62 13.08 16.40 13.07
C CYS A 62 14.61 16.53 13.08
N ASP A 63 15.11 17.55 13.76
CA ASP A 63 16.50 17.59 14.22
C ASP A 63 16.58 17.04 15.65
N VAL A 64 17.05 15.80 15.77
CA VAL A 64 17.27 15.12 17.06
C VAL A 64 18.76 14.95 17.35
N SER A 65 19.62 15.74 16.71
CA SER A 65 21.08 15.64 16.86
C SER A 65 21.60 15.91 18.28
N GLY A 66 20.81 16.64 19.07
CA GLY A 66 21.09 16.90 20.49
C GLY A 66 20.69 15.77 21.44
N TRP A 67 19.83 14.84 21.01
CA TRP A 67 19.19 13.82 21.87
C TRP A 67 20.15 12.67 22.19
N ASP A 68 19.89 11.95 23.28
CA ASP A 68 20.66 10.81 23.76
C ASP A 68 19.78 9.54 23.84
N PHE A 69 20.04 8.60 22.95
CA PHE A 69 19.34 7.32 22.85
C PHE A 69 20.10 6.15 23.48
N THR A 70 21.16 6.39 24.25
CA THR A 70 21.99 5.32 24.85
C THR A 70 21.26 4.44 25.86
N SER A 71 20.09 4.86 26.34
CA SER A 71 19.22 4.06 27.22
C SER A 71 18.42 2.98 26.50
N TYR A 72 18.41 2.99 25.16
CA TYR A 72 17.83 1.95 24.33
C TYR A 72 18.88 0.90 23.94
N THR A 73 18.44 -0.31 23.62
CA THR A 73 19.15 -1.20 22.71
C THR A 73 18.82 -0.83 21.25
N ALA A 74 19.52 -1.41 20.27
CA ALA A 74 19.24 -1.14 18.86
C ALA A 74 17.83 -1.59 18.44
N ASP A 75 17.39 -2.77 18.89
CA ASP A 75 16.04 -3.28 18.60
C ASP A 75 14.96 -2.43 19.27
N GLU A 76 15.11 -2.08 20.56
CA GLU A 76 14.12 -1.26 21.26
C GLU A 76 13.93 0.10 20.60
N LEU A 77 15.00 0.77 20.17
CA LEU A 77 14.87 2.04 19.46
C LEU A 77 14.24 1.84 18.08
N ALA A 78 14.72 0.85 17.31
CA ALA A 78 14.20 0.58 15.97
C ALA A 78 12.71 0.17 15.96
N ASP A 79 12.23 -0.44 17.04
CA ASP A 79 10.85 -0.92 17.18
C ASP A 79 9.82 0.14 17.50
N VAL A 80 10.26 1.32 17.98
CA VAL A 80 9.39 2.44 18.34
C VAL A 80 9.63 3.67 17.46
N LEU A 81 10.72 3.74 16.71
CA LEU A 81 11.10 4.95 15.98
C LEU A 81 10.45 5.05 14.59
N THR A 82 9.62 6.06 14.41
CA THR A 82 9.13 6.51 13.10
C THR A 82 10.01 7.69 12.65
N PHE A 83 10.66 7.59 11.49
CA PHE A 83 11.62 8.60 11.03
C PHE A 83 11.74 8.60 9.50
N ASP A 84 12.25 9.68 8.93
CA ASP A 84 12.41 9.82 7.48
C ASP A 84 13.85 10.12 7.07
N SER A 85 14.09 10.18 5.76
CA SER A 85 15.38 10.53 5.18
C SER A 85 15.87 11.94 5.54
N ARG A 86 15.01 12.78 6.13
CA ARG A 86 15.35 14.15 6.57
C ARG A 86 15.60 14.26 8.07
N THR A 87 15.28 13.23 8.85
CA THR A 87 15.60 13.17 10.29
C THR A 87 17.10 13.28 10.51
N GLN A 88 17.53 14.25 11.33
CA GLN A 88 18.93 14.44 11.70
C GLN A 88 19.22 13.71 13.01
N PHE A 89 19.99 12.62 12.92
CA PHE A 89 20.33 11.78 14.06
C PHE A 89 21.53 12.32 14.86
N PRO A 90 21.60 12.01 16.17
CA PRO A 90 22.76 12.37 16.99
C PRO A 90 24.01 11.57 16.59
N PRO A 91 25.20 12.03 17.01
CA PRO A 91 26.44 11.30 16.76
C PRO A 91 26.41 9.89 17.38
N ALA A 92 27.25 8.99 16.85
CA ALA A 92 27.22 7.57 17.20
C ALA A 92 27.38 7.26 18.69
N ASN A 93 28.04 8.13 19.47
CA ASN A 93 28.20 7.97 20.92
C ASN A 93 26.91 8.26 21.72
N LYS A 94 25.87 8.80 21.08
CA LYS A 94 24.54 9.04 21.63
C LYS A 94 23.47 8.12 21.00
N LEU A 95 23.88 7.15 20.20
CA LEU A 95 23.02 6.12 19.63
C LEU A 95 23.31 4.77 20.30
N PRO A 96 22.31 3.87 20.38
CA PRO A 96 22.58 2.50 20.80
C PRO A 96 23.58 1.83 19.86
N LYS A 97 24.49 1.03 20.43
CA LYS A 97 25.45 0.25 19.64
C LYS A 97 24.70 -0.63 18.64
N GLY A 98 25.02 -0.47 17.36
CA GLY A 98 24.42 -1.26 16.28
C GLY A 98 23.15 -0.67 15.66
N PHE A 99 22.64 0.48 16.13
CA PHE A 99 21.48 1.13 15.53
C PHE A 99 21.82 1.76 14.16
N PRO A 100 21.23 1.29 13.05
CA PRO A 100 21.70 1.68 11.72
C PRO A 100 20.58 2.37 10.90
N PRO A 101 20.27 3.66 11.13
CA PRO A 101 19.08 4.32 10.55
C PRO A 101 19.04 4.26 9.01
N LYS A 102 20.18 4.46 8.35
CA LYS A 102 20.29 4.34 6.89
C LYS A 102 20.04 2.91 6.38
N ASN A 103 20.46 1.90 7.15
CA ASN A 103 20.21 0.51 6.77
C ASN A 103 18.75 0.13 6.99
N ILE A 104 18.11 0.62 8.05
CA ILE A 104 16.66 0.47 8.28
C ILE A 104 15.89 1.01 7.06
N LEU A 105 16.16 2.25 6.64
CA LEU A 105 15.51 2.85 5.45
C LEU A 105 15.72 2.03 4.17
N LYS A 106 16.84 1.32 4.03
CA LYS A 106 17.14 0.52 2.83
C LYS A 106 16.55 -0.88 2.90
N GLN A 107 16.71 -1.58 4.02
CA GLN A 107 16.30 -2.97 4.19
C GLN A 107 14.78 -3.09 4.29
N ASN A 108 14.13 -2.14 4.96
CA ASN A 108 12.68 -2.15 5.18
C ASN A 108 11.88 -1.66 3.97
N GLN A 109 12.54 -1.38 2.84
CA GLN A 109 11.88 -1.27 1.53
C GLN A 109 11.44 -2.63 1.00
N ASN A 110 11.93 -3.75 1.54
CA ASN A 110 11.47 -5.05 1.09
C ASN A 110 9.99 -5.24 1.50
N PRO A 111 9.07 -5.54 0.56
CA PRO A 111 7.69 -5.80 0.92
C PRO A 111 7.53 -6.97 1.90
N GLY A 112 8.51 -7.89 1.89
CA GLY A 112 8.53 -9.08 2.73
C GLY A 112 7.84 -10.27 2.07
N LEU A 113 7.79 -11.37 2.81
CA LEU A 113 7.09 -12.60 2.45
C LEU A 113 7.52 -13.22 1.10
N GLY A 114 8.74 -12.92 0.65
CA GLY A 114 9.31 -13.43 -0.61
C GLY A 114 8.80 -12.74 -1.88
N VAL A 115 8.07 -11.61 -1.76
CA VAL A 115 7.52 -10.88 -2.93
C VAL A 115 8.61 -10.51 -3.95
N ARG A 116 9.80 -10.09 -3.49
CA ARG A 116 10.93 -9.78 -4.41
C ARG A 116 11.42 -10.98 -5.20
N ALA A 117 11.24 -12.21 -4.69
CA ALA A 117 11.56 -13.42 -5.45
C ALA A 117 10.59 -13.60 -6.63
N LEU A 118 9.33 -13.19 -6.48
CA LEU A 118 8.36 -13.17 -7.59
C LEU A 118 8.73 -12.11 -8.64
N HIS A 119 9.16 -10.92 -8.21
CA HIS A 119 9.62 -9.87 -9.11
C HIS A 119 10.78 -10.34 -9.98
N LYS A 120 11.76 -11.04 -9.39
CA LYS A 120 12.88 -11.65 -10.13
C LYS A 120 12.43 -12.70 -11.16
N LYS A 121 11.28 -13.35 -10.94
CA LYS A 121 10.64 -14.27 -11.89
C LYS A 121 9.75 -13.55 -12.92
N GLY A 122 9.76 -12.21 -12.95
CA GLY A 122 8.97 -11.40 -13.88
C GLY A 122 7.52 -11.17 -13.47
N ILE A 123 7.07 -11.67 -12.32
CA ILE A 123 5.73 -11.39 -11.78
C ILE A 123 5.81 -10.10 -10.98
N THR A 124 5.32 -9.01 -11.54
CA THR A 124 5.55 -7.63 -11.07
C THR A 124 4.29 -6.76 -11.12
N GLY A 125 3.15 -7.32 -11.55
CA GLY A 125 1.92 -6.58 -11.84
C GLY A 125 1.96 -5.91 -13.22
N LYS A 126 2.94 -6.25 -14.07
CA LYS A 126 3.09 -5.67 -15.41
C LYS A 126 1.84 -5.92 -16.24
N GLY A 127 1.31 -4.85 -16.84
CA GLY A 127 0.11 -4.92 -17.68
C GLY A 127 -1.20 -4.98 -16.90
N VAL A 128 -1.16 -4.81 -15.58
CA VAL A 128 -2.36 -4.73 -14.74
C VAL A 128 -2.59 -3.29 -14.33
N SER A 129 -3.80 -2.79 -14.56
CA SER A 129 -4.24 -1.47 -14.08
C SER A 129 -4.92 -1.61 -12.73
N VAL A 130 -4.46 -0.81 -11.77
CA VAL A 130 -5.01 -0.70 -10.41
C VAL A 130 -5.62 0.68 -10.21
N ALA A 131 -6.71 0.73 -9.45
CA ALA A 131 -7.29 1.95 -8.94
C ALA A 131 -7.00 2.07 -7.44
N ILE A 132 -6.64 3.28 -6.99
CA ILE A 132 -6.51 3.61 -5.57
C ILE A 132 -7.46 4.76 -5.28
N ILE A 133 -8.30 4.60 -4.27
CA ILE A 133 -9.13 5.68 -3.73
C ILE A 133 -8.57 5.97 -2.33
N ASP A 134 -7.87 7.10 -2.18
CA ASP A 134 -7.22 7.48 -0.92
C ASP A 134 -7.04 9.01 -0.83
N GLN A 135 -6.28 9.52 0.14
CA GLN A 135 -6.01 10.94 0.33
C GLN A 135 -5.07 11.51 -0.74
N SER A 136 -4.82 12.82 -0.73
CA SER A 136 -3.94 13.50 -1.69
C SER A 136 -2.55 12.86 -1.84
N LEU A 137 -2.03 12.78 -3.08
CA LEU A 137 -0.80 12.05 -3.42
C LEU A 137 0.28 12.94 -4.05
N LEU A 138 1.53 12.84 -3.56
CA LEU A 138 2.70 13.48 -4.17
C LEU A 138 3.05 12.85 -5.54
N LEU A 139 2.42 13.31 -6.61
CA LEU A 139 2.45 12.67 -7.93
C LEU A 139 3.83 12.40 -8.52
N ASN A 140 4.82 13.24 -8.21
CA ASN A 140 6.17 13.20 -8.77
C ASN A 140 7.17 12.39 -7.94
N HIS A 141 6.71 11.62 -6.94
CA HIS A 141 7.59 10.74 -6.18
C HIS A 141 8.15 9.59 -7.05
N GLU A 142 9.46 9.34 -6.99
CA GLU A 142 10.16 8.36 -7.85
C GLU A 142 9.61 6.94 -7.76
N GLN A 143 9.04 6.59 -6.60
CA GLN A 143 8.41 5.29 -6.38
C GLN A 143 7.27 4.99 -7.35
N TYR A 144 6.55 5.96 -7.93
CA TYR A 144 5.36 5.65 -8.73
C TYR A 144 5.04 6.63 -9.87
N ALA A 145 5.72 7.79 -9.94
CA ALA A 145 5.41 8.87 -10.88
C ALA A 145 5.24 8.40 -12.34
N ASP A 146 6.15 7.57 -12.83
CA ASP A 146 6.14 7.08 -14.22
C ASP A 146 4.97 6.13 -14.54
N ARG A 147 4.25 5.65 -13.53
CA ARG A 147 3.17 4.66 -13.68
C ARG A 147 1.79 5.23 -13.39
N ILE A 148 1.69 6.48 -12.95
CA ILE A 148 0.40 7.17 -12.82
C ILE A 148 -0.15 7.45 -14.22
N GLN A 149 -1.25 6.76 -14.57
CA GLN A 149 -1.98 6.95 -15.82
C GLN A 149 -3.08 8.02 -15.68
N TYR A 150 -3.58 8.17 -14.47
CA TYR A 150 -4.69 9.07 -14.16
C TYR A 150 -4.60 9.52 -12.71
N TYR A 151 -4.82 10.81 -12.49
CA TYR A 151 -5.05 11.37 -11.17
C TYR A 151 -6.28 12.26 -11.23
N TRP A 152 -7.19 12.06 -10.30
CA TRP A 152 -8.31 12.94 -10.06
C TRP A 152 -8.38 13.26 -8.59
N GLN A 153 -8.74 14.49 -8.28
CA GLN A 153 -8.94 14.95 -6.93
C GLN A 153 -10.31 15.59 -6.85
N ASP A 154 -11.08 15.24 -5.83
CA ASP A 154 -12.38 15.84 -5.61
C ASP A 154 -12.23 17.36 -5.44
N SER A 155 -13.01 18.13 -6.21
CA SER A 155 -13.00 19.59 -6.18
C SER A 155 -13.35 20.18 -4.82
N ILE A 156 -14.06 19.43 -3.97
CA ILE A 156 -14.40 19.82 -2.60
C ILE A 156 -13.25 19.46 -1.64
N TYR A 157 -12.43 18.46 -1.98
CA TYR A 157 -11.25 18.03 -1.23
C TYR A 157 -9.97 18.50 -1.91
N GLN A 158 -9.71 19.81 -1.87
CA GLN A 158 -8.48 20.40 -2.39
C GLN A 158 -7.44 20.59 -1.28
N ASP A 159 -6.90 19.48 -0.75
CA ASP A 159 -5.65 19.59 0.00
C ASP A 159 -4.53 19.94 -0.98
N SER A 160 -3.88 21.08 -0.74
CA SER A 160 -2.74 21.54 -1.53
C SER A 160 -1.50 20.70 -1.26
N ASN A 161 -1.45 19.97 -0.14
CA ASN A 161 -0.31 19.16 0.27
C ASN A 161 -0.58 17.67 0.04
N ALA A 162 0.50 16.93 -0.18
CA ALA A 162 0.45 15.48 -0.20
C ALA A 162 0.16 14.92 1.19
N SER A 163 -0.64 13.86 1.26
CA SER A 163 -0.92 13.16 2.51
C SER A 163 0.09 12.04 2.75
N MET A 164 0.41 11.85 4.04
CA MET A 164 1.08 10.64 4.55
C MET A 164 0.42 9.36 4.02
N HIS A 165 -0.90 9.30 4.16
CA HIS A 165 -1.67 8.09 3.92
C HIS A 165 -1.68 7.75 2.43
N GLY A 166 -1.95 8.76 1.58
CA GLY A 166 -1.92 8.59 0.12
C GLY A 166 -0.56 8.09 -0.39
N ALA A 167 0.53 8.71 0.05
CA ALA A 167 1.89 8.29 -0.32
C ALA A 167 2.22 6.87 0.17
N ALA A 168 1.81 6.53 1.40
CA ALA A 168 2.01 5.19 1.96
C ALA A 168 1.28 4.12 1.14
N VAL A 169 -0.03 4.26 0.92
CA VAL A 169 -0.83 3.21 0.26
C VAL A 169 -0.45 3.03 -1.21
N ALA A 170 -0.16 4.13 -1.92
CA ALA A 170 0.25 4.06 -3.32
C ALA A 170 1.60 3.35 -3.48
N SER A 171 2.55 3.66 -2.59
CA SER A 171 3.86 3.03 -2.63
C SER A 171 3.83 1.57 -2.15
N ILE A 172 3.03 1.21 -1.13
CA ILE A 172 2.86 -0.18 -0.72
C ILE A 172 2.28 -1.04 -1.86
N LEU A 173 1.31 -0.52 -2.60
CA LEU A 173 0.71 -1.24 -3.72
C LEU A 173 1.70 -1.34 -4.89
N ALA A 174 2.17 -0.20 -5.41
CA ALA A 174 2.85 -0.12 -6.72
C ALA A 174 4.16 0.68 -6.73
N GLY A 175 4.76 0.91 -5.56
CA GLY A 175 6.10 1.49 -5.45
C GLY A 175 7.16 0.65 -6.16
N GLN A 176 8.10 1.29 -6.85
CA GLN A 176 9.11 0.61 -7.67
C GLN A 176 10.01 -0.33 -6.85
N THR A 177 10.39 0.08 -5.64
CA THR A 177 11.25 -0.73 -4.75
C THR A 177 10.55 -1.21 -3.48
N VAL A 178 9.51 -0.47 -3.05
CA VAL A 178 8.73 -0.75 -1.82
C VAL A 178 7.42 -1.49 -2.08
N GLY A 179 6.95 -1.52 -3.32
CA GLY A 179 5.62 -2.01 -3.67
C GLY A 179 5.53 -3.50 -3.89
N VAL A 180 4.33 -4.04 -3.73
CA VAL A 180 4.02 -5.44 -4.04
C VAL A 180 3.92 -5.68 -5.55
N ALA A 181 3.33 -4.75 -6.29
CA ALA A 181 3.13 -4.80 -7.74
C ALA A 181 3.84 -3.61 -8.44
N PRO A 182 5.20 -3.59 -8.48
CA PRO A 182 6.00 -2.44 -8.87
C PRO A 182 5.86 -2.02 -10.34
N GLN A 183 5.21 -2.82 -11.20
CA GLN A 183 5.00 -2.52 -12.62
C GLN A 183 3.52 -2.38 -12.99
N ALA A 184 2.62 -2.28 -12.01
CA ALA A 184 1.21 -1.99 -12.27
C ALA A 184 0.99 -0.52 -12.67
N ASN A 185 0.01 -0.30 -13.53
CA ASN A 185 -0.45 1.04 -13.94
C ASN A 185 -1.38 1.61 -12.86
N ILE A 186 -1.16 2.85 -12.44
CA ILE A 186 -1.89 3.46 -11.32
C ILE A 186 -2.91 4.45 -11.85
N TYR A 187 -4.16 4.24 -11.46
CA TYR A 187 -5.24 5.21 -11.59
C TYR A 187 -5.63 5.66 -10.18
N TYR A 188 -5.55 6.95 -9.90
CA TYR A 188 -5.66 7.44 -8.53
C TYR A 188 -6.81 8.44 -8.40
N TRP A 189 -7.64 8.26 -7.38
CA TRP A 189 -8.70 9.17 -6.99
C TRP A 189 -8.42 9.65 -5.57
N ALA A 190 -8.00 10.91 -5.46
CA ALA A 190 -7.83 11.61 -4.21
C ALA A 190 -9.19 12.11 -3.69
N GLY A 191 -9.52 11.74 -2.45
CA GLY A 191 -10.76 12.12 -1.80
C GLY A 191 -10.63 12.18 -0.28
N LYS A 192 -11.65 12.71 0.37
CA LYS A 192 -11.71 12.84 1.82
C LYS A 192 -12.17 11.52 2.46
N PHE A 193 -11.47 11.11 3.52
CA PHE A 193 -11.80 9.93 4.34
C PHE A 193 -12.24 10.27 5.76
N GLU A 194 -12.25 11.56 6.11
CA GLU A 194 -12.65 11.99 7.46
C GLU A 194 -14.17 11.93 7.64
N VAL A 195 -14.57 11.65 8.87
CA VAL A 195 -15.94 11.76 9.32
C VAL A 195 -16.10 13.16 9.95
N GLU A 196 -16.54 14.15 9.18
CA GLU A 196 -16.92 15.46 9.75
C GLU A 196 -18.21 15.33 10.59
N GLU A 197 -19.03 14.34 10.26
CA GLU A 197 -20.25 13.97 10.97
C GLU A 197 -19.98 12.82 11.98
N ARG A 198 -20.99 12.39 12.74
CA ARG A 198 -20.86 11.20 13.60
C ARG A 198 -20.86 9.87 12.82
N VAL A 199 -21.27 9.92 11.55
CA VAL A 199 -21.45 8.77 10.66
C VAL A 199 -20.80 9.09 9.33
N PHE A 200 -20.05 8.15 8.77
CA PHE A 200 -19.42 8.36 7.48
C PHE A 200 -20.42 8.20 6.34
N ASN A 201 -20.25 9.00 5.30
CA ASN A 201 -21.08 8.95 4.11
C ASN A 201 -20.31 8.24 2.99
N ALA A 202 -20.74 7.03 2.61
CA ALA A 202 -20.15 6.26 1.53
C ALA A 202 -20.45 6.84 0.14
N GLY A 203 -21.40 7.77 0.01
CA GLY A 203 -21.83 8.37 -1.27
C GLY A 203 -20.69 8.81 -2.20
N PRO A 204 -19.71 9.63 -1.75
CA PRO A 204 -18.57 10.04 -2.58
C PRO A 204 -17.70 8.87 -3.06
N ILE A 205 -17.56 7.81 -2.24
CA ILE A 205 -16.85 6.60 -2.65
C ILE A 205 -17.66 5.84 -3.70
N VAL A 206 -18.98 5.71 -3.53
CA VAL A 206 -19.88 5.10 -4.52
C VAL A 206 -19.80 5.82 -5.85
N ASP A 207 -19.87 7.15 -5.86
CA ASP A 207 -19.75 7.96 -7.08
C ASP A 207 -18.38 7.74 -7.77
N THR A 208 -17.32 7.63 -6.98
CA THR A 208 -15.97 7.34 -7.48
C THR A 208 -15.89 5.94 -8.09
N LEU A 209 -16.47 4.93 -7.44
CA LEU A 209 -16.54 3.55 -7.95
C LEU A 209 -17.33 3.45 -9.26
N GLN A 210 -18.44 4.18 -9.38
CA GLN A 210 -19.21 4.28 -10.63
C GLN A 210 -18.38 4.95 -11.74
N ARG A 211 -17.61 6.00 -11.42
CA ARG A 211 -16.68 6.63 -12.38
C ARG A 211 -15.58 5.67 -12.83
N ILE A 212 -15.01 4.89 -11.90
CA ILE A 212 -14.03 3.85 -12.21
C ILE A 212 -14.62 2.81 -13.16
N LEU A 213 -15.82 2.29 -12.87
CA LEU A 213 -16.51 1.32 -13.73
C LEU A 213 -16.74 1.89 -15.13
N ASN A 214 -17.38 3.05 -15.24
CA ASN A 214 -17.69 3.72 -16.50
C ASN A 214 -16.44 4.03 -17.34
N MET A 215 -15.32 4.37 -16.68
CA MET A 215 -14.06 4.61 -17.36
C MET A 215 -13.42 3.30 -17.83
N SER A 216 -13.39 2.27 -16.98
CA SER A 216 -12.79 0.97 -17.27
C SER A 216 -13.52 0.24 -18.41
N GLU A 217 -14.84 0.38 -18.53
CA GLU A 217 -15.64 -0.19 -19.63
C GLU A 217 -15.20 0.30 -21.02
N ARG A 218 -14.70 1.54 -21.10
CA ARG A 218 -14.25 2.18 -22.34
C ARG A 218 -12.82 1.82 -22.71
N PHE A 219 -12.08 1.19 -21.79
CA PHE A 219 -10.70 0.79 -22.04
C PHE A 219 -10.64 -0.53 -22.83
N PRO A 220 -9.61 -0.69 -23.69
CA PRO A 220 -9.30 -1.99 -24.26
C PRO A 220 -8.98 -2.98 -23.14
N ALA A 221 -9.16 -4.28 -23.42
CA ALA A 221 -9.08 -5.34 -22.40
C ALA A 221 -7.78 -5.30 -21.58
N GLU A 222 -6.66 -4.93 -22.22
CA GLU A 222 -5.31 -4.88 -21.65
C GLU A 222 -5.10 -3.66 -20.74
N GLN A 223 -5.98 -2.66 -20.79
CA GLN A 223 -5.90 -1.44 -19.96
C GLN A 223 -6.98 -1.40 -18.88
N LYS A 224 -7.95 -2.32 -18.91
CA LYS A 224 -9.04 -2.37 -17.91
C LYS A 224 -8.50 -2.41 -16.49
N ILE A 225 -9.12 -1.62 -15.63
CA ILE A 225 -8.85 -1.64 -14.19
C ILE A 225 -9.32 -2.98 -13.65
N ARG A 226 -8.45 -3.69 -12.94
CA ARG A 226 -8.72 -5.04 -12.41
C ARG A 226 -8.86 -5.08 -10.91
N VAL A 227 -8.36 -4.07 -10.23
CA VAL A 227 -8.41 -3.98 -8.77
C VAL A 227 -8.62 -2.54 -8.33
N VAL A 228 -9.45 -2.35 -7.31
CA VAL A 228 -9.61 -1.10 -6.57
C VAL A 228 -9.16 -1.34 -5.14
N SER A 229 -8.24 -0.51 -4.65
CA SER A 229 -7.80 -0.49 -3.25
C SER A 229 -8.42 0.70 -2.54
N ILE A 230 -9.18 0.44 -1.48
CA ILE A 230 -9.80 1.47 -0.64
C ILE A 230 -9.38 1.21 0.80
N SER A 231 -8.53 2.07 1.33
CA SER A 231 -7.86 1.83 2.62
C SER A 231 -8.74 2.20 3.83
N ARG A 232 -10.03 1.84 3.77
CA ARG A 232 -11.08 2.05 4.78
C ARG A 232 -12.08 0.90 4.70
N GLY A 233 -12.69 0.53 5.82
CA GLY A 233 -13.78 -0.45 5.87
C GLY A 233 -15.14 0.22 5.76
N PHE A 234 -16.17 -0.59 5.52
CA PHE A 234 -17.56 -0.15 5.45
C PHE A 234 -18.41 -1.12 6.26
N ASP A 235 -19.40 -0.60 6.97
CA ASP A 235 -20.36 -1.40 7.72
C ASP A 235 -21.78 -0.80 7.65
N GLU A 236 -22.75 -1.48 8.25
CA GLU A 236 -24.16 -1.10 8.21
C GLU A 236 -24.45 0.26 8.88
N SER A 237 -23.54 0.78 9.70
CA SER A 237 -23.68 2.09 10.34
C SER A 237 -23.36 3.25 9.41
N ASP A 238 -22.61 3.00 8.33
CA ASP A 238 -22.27 4.02 7.33
C ASP A 238 -23.50 4.41 6.49
N LYS A 239 -23.60 5.70 6.15
CA LYS A 239 -24.65 6.20 5.27
C LYS A 239 -24.36 5.77 3.83
N GLY A 240 -25.31 5.08 3.21
CA GLY A 240 -25.23 4.67 1.79
C GLY A 240 -24.51 3.35 1.56
N THR A 241 -24.36 2.50 2.58
CA THR A 241 -23.75 1.16 2.46
C THR A 241 -24.53 0.25 1.52
N ASP A 242 -25.86 0.39 1.45
CA ASP A 242 -26.70 -0.32 0.47
C ASP A 242 -26.26 -0.06 -0.98
N LYS A 243 -26.02 1.20 -1.32
CA LYS A 243 -25.52 1.60 -2.64
C LYS A 243 -24.06 1.19 -2.85
N PHE A 244 -23.29 1.15 -1.77
CA PHE A 244 -21.93 0.63 -1.81
C PHE A 244 -21.92 -0.85 -2.22
N GLU A 245 -22.71 -1.69 -1.55
CA GLU A 245 -22.83 -3.11 -1.90
C GLU A 245 -23.39 -3.34 -3.33
N GLU A 246 -24.31 -2.48 -3.76
CA GLU A 246 -24.83 -2.52 -5.13
C GLU A 246 -23.71 -2.25 -6.16
N VAL A 247 -22.91 -1.19 -5.98
CA VAL A 247 -21.79 -0.89 -6.91
C VAL A 247 -20.69 -1.95 -6.85
N LEU A 248 -20.43 -2.55 -5.69
CA LEU A 248 -19.50 -3.68 -5.57
C LEU A 248 -19.94 -4.87 -6.43
N SER A 249 -21.25 -5.14 -6.49
CA SER A 249 -21.82 -6.21 -7.31
C SER A 249 -21.62 -5.95 -8.81
N TYR A 250 -21.81 -4.72 -9.26
CA TYR A 250 -21.53 -4.36 -10.66
C TYR A 250 -20.03 -4.44 -10.99
N LEU A 251 -19.15 -3.97 -10.12
CA LEU A 251 -17.70 -4.08 -10.31
C LEU A 251 -17.24 -5.54 -10.38
N LYS A 252 -17.79 -6.40 -9.51
CA LYS A 252 -17.53 -7.85 -9.53
C LYS A 252 -17.95 -8.48 -10.85
N ALA A 253 -19.13 -8.14 -11.38
CA ALA A 253 -19.60 -8.63 -12.68
C ALA A 253 -18.68 -8.21 -13.85
N HIS A 254 -17.95 -7.11 -13.69
CA HIS A 254 -16.97 -6.61 -14.66
C HIS A 254 -15.53 -7.06 -14.38
N ASN A 255 -15.33 -8.04 -13.50
CA ASN A 255 -14.02 -8.58 -13.08
C ASN A 255 -13.08 -7.52 -12.47
N ILE A 256 -13.66 -6.55 -11.77
CA ILE A 256 -12.93 -5.55 -10.99
C ILE A 256 -13.05 -5.92 -9.51
N ALA A 257 -11.96 -6.40 -8.91
CA ALA A 257 -11.93 -6.73 -7.50
C ALA A 257 -11.78 -5.47 -6.65
N VAL A 258 -12.64 -5.28 -5.65
CA VAL A 258 -12.47 -4.19 -4.66
C VAL A 258 -11.95 -4.79 -3.37
N PHE A 259 -10.88 -4.22 -2.81
CA PHE A 259 -10.37 -4.57 -1.49
C PHE A 259 -10.53 -3.41 -0.51
N THR A 260 -11.04 -3.72 0.68
CA THR A 260 -11.21 -2.78 1.80
C THR A 260 -10.55 -3.34 3.07
N THR A 261 -10.61 -2.61 4.19
CA THR A 261 -10.15 -3.17 5.47
C THR A 261 -11.06 -4.28 6.02
N ASN A 262 -12.21 -4.55 5.39
CA ASN A 262 -13.06 -5.72 5.72
C ASN A 262 -12.47 -7.04 5.17
N ASP A 263 -11.48 -6.99 4.28
CA ASP A 263 -10.97 -8.17 3.55
C ASP A 263 -9.65 -8.73 4.10
N VAL A 264 -9.05 -8.07 5.09
CA VAL A 264 -7.65 -8.31 5.44
C VAL A 264 -7.39 -7.92 6.90
N MET A 265 -6.39 -8.56 7.50
CA MET A 265 -5.87 -8.20 8.81
C MET A 265 -4.33 -8.17 8.78
N THR A 266 -3.71 -7.65 9.83
CA THR A 266 -2.25 -7.48 9.90
C THR A 266 -1.56 -8.49 10.82
N ILE A 267 -0.40 -8.98 10.38
CA ILE A 267 0.61 -9.61 11.23
C ILE A 267 1.99 -9.17 10.74
N SER A 268 2.84 -8.71 11.65
CA SER A 268 4.14 -8.13 11.34
C SER A 268 5.28 -8.93 11.94
N ARG A 269 6.51 -8.66 11.49
CA ARG A 269 7.72 -9.25 12.09
C ARG A 269 7.98 -8.63 13.46
N ASN A 270 8.64 -9.38 14.35
CA ASN A 270 8.76 -9.01 15.77
C ASN A 270 9.55 -7.72 15.99
N HIS A 271 10.65 -7.57 15.25
CA HIS A 271 11.56 -6.42 15.36
C HIS A 271 11.78 -5.76 14.00
N SER A 272 12.05 -4.45 14.02
CA SER A 272 12.38 -3.67 12.83
C SER A 272 13.69 -4.10 12.18
N LEU A 273 14.62 -4.66 12.95
CA LEU A 273 15.90 -5.16 12.42
C LEU A 273 15.82 -6.62 11.92
N SER A 274 14.68 -7.30 12.11
CA SER A 274 14.47 -8.65 11.55
C SER A 274 14.41 -8.60 10.03
N LEU A 275 14.89 -9.63 9.33
CA LEU A 275 14.74 -9.68 7.87
C LEU A 275 13.26 -9.71 7.48
N ALA A 276 12.89 -9.03 6.38
CA ALA A 276 11.51 -9.08 5.89
C ALA A 276 11.16 -10.43 5.23
N ASP A 277 12.16 -11.20 4.81
CA ASP A 277 12.00 -12.53 4.24
C ASP A 277 12.64 -13.58 5.16
N GLY A 278 12.02 -14.75 5.28
CA GLY A 278 12.59 -15.88 6.02
C GLY A 278 12.46 -15.80 7.54
N THR A 279 11.71 -14.83 8.09
CA THR A 279 11.37 -14.75 9.51
C THR A 279 9.90 -15.06 9.75
N ASN A 280 9.57 -15.56 10.94
CA ASN A 280 8.17 -15.65 11.36
C ASN A 280 7.64 -14.26 11.71
N TYR A 281 6.40 -14.01 11.32
CA TYR A 281 5.67 -12.78 11.62
C TYR A 281 4.77 -13.05 12.82
N CYS A 282 5.12 -12.51 13.99
CA CYS A 282 4.43 -12.75 15.27
C CYS A 282 4.08 -11.46 16.03
N ARG A 283 4.32 -10.27 15.45
CA ARG A 283 3.89 -8.99 16.03
C ARG A 283 2.45 -8.70 15.60
N PRO A 284 1.47 -8.73 16.52
CA PRO A 284 0.09 -8.39 16.22
C PRO A 284 -0.07 -6.89 15.97
N ALA A 285 -1.26 -6.48 15.54
CA ALA A 285 -1.58 -5.06 15.41
C ALA A 285 -1.42 -4.34 16.75
N TYR A 286 -0.85 -3.13 16.74
CA TYR A 286 -0.57 -2.39 17.98
C TYR A 286 -1.85 -1.98 18.75
N TRP A 287 -3.00 -1.97 18.08
CA TRP A 287 -4.32 -1.69 18.67
C TRP A 287 -5.05 -2.94 19.20
N PHE A 288 -4.44 -4.13 19.11
CA PHE A 288 -4.95 -5.30 19.81
C PHE A 288 -4.36 -5.37 21.22
N ASP A 289 -5.24 -5.48 22.21
CA ASP A 289 -4.84 -5.85 23.56
C ASP A 289 -4.25 -7.27 23.57
N LYS A 290 -3.27 -7.52 24.46
CA LYS A 290 -2.57 -8.81 24.52
C LYS A 290 -3.51 -9.96 24.89
N GLU A 291 -4.54 -9.66 25.65
CA GLU A 291 -5.59 -10.59 26.06
C GLU A 291 -6.44 -11.06 24.87
N ASN A 292 -6.44 -10.30 23.77
CA ASN A 292 -7.22 -10.57 22.57
C ASN A 292 -6.43 -11.29 21.47
N LEU A 293 -5.17 -11.69 21.72
CA LEU A 293 -4.34 -12.33 20.68
C LEU A 293 -4.89 -13.67 20.20
N ASN A 294 -5.68 -14.36 21.02
CA ASN A 294 -6.39 -15.56 20.58
C ASN A 294 -7.38 -15.32 19.44
N PHE A 295 -7.78 -14.07 19.17
CA PHE A 295 -8.59 -13.72 18.01
C PHE A 295 -7.89 -14.09 16.70
N TYR A 296 -6.57 -14.00 16.61
CA TYR A 296 -5.79 -14.46 15.44
C TYR A 296 -6.00 -15.94 15.11
N ASN A 297 -6.34 -16.77 16.11
CA ASN A 297 -6.65 -18.18 15.91
C ASN A 297 -8.00 -18.39 15.21
N GLN A 298 -8.88 -17.40 15.28
CA GLN A 298 -10.27 -17.46 14.82
C GLN A 298 -10.53 -16.57 13.59
N MET A 299 -9.63 -15.62 13.31
CA MET A 299 -9.73 -14.73 12.15
C MET A 299 -9.81 -15.54 10.84
N PRO A 300 -10.82 -15.28 9.99
CA PRO A 300 -10.90 -15.87 8.66
C PRO A 300 -10.06 -15.11 7.62
N ASP A 301 -9.59 -13.90 7.97
CA ASP A 301 -9.00 -12.96 7.03
C ASP A 301 -7.52 -13.26 6.76
N PRO A 302 -7.04 -13.00 5.53
CA PRO A 302 -5.63 -13.03 5.20
C PRO A 302 -4.83 -12.07 6.09
N LEU A 303 -3.66 -12.53 6.55
CA LEU A 303 -2.75 -11.76 7.36
C LEU A 303 -1.54 -11.30 6.53
N VAL A 304 -1.30 -10.00 6.50
CA VAL A 304 -0.23 -9.34 5.72
C VAL A 304 0.57 -8.36 6.59
N PRO A 305 1.80 -7.97 6.19
CA PRO A 305 2.64 -7.13 7.04
C PRO A 305 2.37 -5.64 6.89
N THR A 306 2.32 -4.91 8.02
CA THR A 306 2.09 -3.46 8.04
C THR A 306 3.12 -2.67 8.85
N ASP A 307 3.67 -3.23 9.93
CA ASP A 307 4.67 -2.55 10.76
C ASP A 307 6.05 -2.58 10.12
N PHE A 308 6.91 -1.67 10.55
CA PHE A 308 8.31 -1.56 10.13
C PHE A 308 8.50 -1.42 8.63
N ARG A 309 7.53 -0.79 7.97
CA ARG A 309 7.49 -0.56 6.54
C ARG A 309 8.21 0.73 6.20
N VAL A 310 9.01 0.70 5.14
CA VAL A 310 9.44 1.92 4.46
C VAL A 310 8.50 2.19 3.29
N THR A 311 8.04 3.43 3.20
CA THR A 311 7.15 3.91 2.13
C THR A 311 7.71 5.18 1.50
N ALA A 312 7.10 5.60 0.37
CA ALA A 312 7.33 6.92 -0.20
C ALA A 312 6.95 8.00 0.82
N ALA A 313 7.84 8.96 1.05
CA ALA A 313 7.53 10.06 1.95
C ALA A 313 6.72 11.15 1.23
N PRO A 314 5.69 11.73 1.86
CA PRO A 314 4.89 12.77 1.21
C PRO A 314 5.60 14.14 1.21
N ASN A 315 6.72 14.28 1.92
CA ASN A 315 7.47 15.53 2.08
C ASN A 315 8.58 15.72 1.04
N GLY A 316 8.84 14.76 0.15
CA GLY A 316 9.79 14.95 -0.95
C GLY A 316 9.83 13.83 -1.97
N VAL A 317 10.19 14.17 -3.20
CA VAL A 317 10.09 13.29 -4.39
C VAL A 317 11.06 12.11 -4.42
N ARG A 318 12.05 12.12 -3.53
CA ARG A 318 13.07 11.08 -3.34
C ARG A 318 13.26 10.72 -1.87
N ASP A 319 12.32 11.15 -1.03
CA ASP A 319 12.41 10.96 0.41
C ASP A 319 11.64 9.71 0.82
N TYR A 320 12.08 9.05 1.89
CA TYR A 320 11.49 7.81 2.37
C TYR A 320 11.24 7.91 3.86
N VAL A 321 10.17 7.29 4.32
CA VAL A 321 9.83 7.23 5.73
C VAL A 321 9.78 5.77 6.18
N HIS A 322 10.44 5.48 7.29
CA HIS A 322 10.25 4.26 8.08
C HIS A 322 9.17 4.52 9.14
N TYR A 323 8.15 3.67 9.17
CA TYR A 323 7.13 3.70 10.20
C TYR A 323 7.29 2.52 11.14
N ALA A 324 7.33 2.80 12.44
CA ALA A 324 7.35 1.76 13.47
C ALA A 324 6.04 0.95 13.44
N HIS A 325 4.91 1.63 13.27
CA HIS A 325 3.58 1.03 13.17
C HIS A 325 2.92 1.33 11.83
N GLY A 326 2.26 0.32 11.27
CA GLY A 326 1.35 0.50 10.14
C GLY A 326 -0.10 0.28 10.56
N GLY A 327 -1.02 0.99 9.92
CA GLY A 327 -2.47 0.82 10.14
C GLY A 327 -3.06 -0.37 9.40
N LEU A 328 -4.28 -0.78 9.75
CA LEU A 328 -5.03 -1.79 8.99
C LEU A 328 -5.24 -1.36 7.53
N SER A 329 -5.38 -0.05 7.31
CA SER A 329 -5.45 0.56 6.00
C SER A 329 -4.27 0.22 5.09
N TRP A 330 -3.11 -0.16 5.64
CA TRP A 330 -1.90 -0.50 4.89
C TRP A 330 -1.88 -1.96 4.43
N ALA A 331 -2.70 -2.80 5.07
CA ALA A 331 -2.88 -4.19 4.67
C ALA A 331 -3.64 -4.29 3.33
N VAL A 332 -4.57 -3.36 3.08
CA VAL A 332 -5.37 -3.29 1.85
C VAL A 332 -4.52 -3.16 0.58
N PRO A 333 -3.65 -2.15 0.42
CA PRO A 333 -2.79 -2.02 -0.76
C PRO A 333 -1.81 -3.19 -0.91
N TYR A 334 -1.41 -3.83 0.19
CA TYR A 334 -0.57 -5.03 0.12
C TYR A 334 -1.34 -6.21 -0.53
N LEU A 335 -2.55 -6.50 -0.04
CA LEU A 335 -3.39 -7.58 -0.56
C LEU A 335 -3.85 -7.29 -2.00
N ALA A 336 -4.24 -6.05 -2.30
CA ALA A 336 -4.56 -5.59 -3.64
C ALA A 336 -3.36 -5.73 -4.61
N GLY A 337 -2.15 -5.45 -4.12
CA GLY A 337 -0.92 -5.68 -4.87
C GLY A 337 -0.69 -7.17 -5.17
N LEU A 338 -0.93 -8.07 -4.21
CA LEU A 338 -0.86 -9.52 -4.45
C LEU A 338 -1.91 -9.97 -5.46
N TYR A 339 -3.11 -9.40 -5.42
CA TYR A 339 -4.13 -9.65 -6.43
C TYR A 339 -3.66 -9.19 -7.82
N ALA A 340 -3.02 -8.03 -7.93
CA ALA A 340 -2.46 -7.56 -9.20
C ALA A 340 -1.36 -8.49 -9.75
N LEU A 341 -0.48 -9.03 -8.88
CA LEU A 341 0.46 -10.10 -9.27
C LEU A 341 -0.30 -11.35 -9.76
N GLY A 342 -1.37 -11.71 -9.07
CA GLY A 342 -2.24 -12.83 -9.40
C GLY A 342 -2.92 -12.67 -10.76
N VAL A 343 -3.40 -11.48 -11.10
CA VAL A 343 -4.01 -11.18 -12.41
C VAL A 343 -2.99 -11.33 -13.54
N GLN A 344 -1.74 -10.92 -13.33
CA GLN A 344 -0.68 -11.15 -14.31
C GLN A 344 -0.46 -12.66 -14.57
N VAL A 345 -0.60 -13.48 -13.53
CA VAL A 345 -0.41 -14.93 -13.57
C VAL A 345 -1.63 -15.66 -14.15
N TYR A 346 -2.82 -15.20 -13.78
CA TYR A 346 -4.11 -15.75 -14.16
C TYR A 346 -5.01 -14.59 -14.62
N PRO A 347 -5.04 -14.26 -15.94
CA PRO A 347 -5.81 -13.13 -16.45
C PRO A 347 -7.31 -13.19 -16.12
N GLY A 348 -7.91 -14.39 -16.05
CA GLY A 348 -9.32 -14.61 -15.68
C GLY A 348 -9.61 -14.56 -14.18
N LEU A 349 -8.64 -14.22 -13.32
CA LEU A 349 -8.78 -14.26 -11.87
C LEU A 349 -9.94 -13.38 -11.35
N THR A 350 -10.80 -13.96 -10.52
CA THR A 350 -11.82 -13.23 -9.74
C THR A 350 -11.38 -13.07 -8.29
N LYS A 351 -12.00 -12.14 -7.53
CA LYS A 351 -11.72 -11.97 -6.10
C LYS A 351 -11.98 -13.26 -5.31
N ASP A 352 -13.05 -13.98 -5.61
CA ASP A 352 -13.42 -15.22 -4.89
C ASP A 352 -12.36 -16.31 -5.07
N ILE A 353 -11.91 -16.53 -6.32
CA ILE A 353 -10.84 -17.49 -6.63
C ILE A 353 -9.55 -17.09 -5.92
N PHE A 354 -9.22 -15.80 -5.92
CA PHE A 354 -8.04 -15.28 -5.24
C PHE A 354 -8.11 -15.53 -3.72
N MET A 355 -9.20 -15.15 -3.06
CA MET A 355 -9.35 -15.30 -1.61
C MET A 355 -9.36 -16.78 -1.20
N GLN A 356 -9.93 -17.66 -2.03
CA GLN A 356 -9.83 -19.10 -1.82
C GLN A 356 -8.38 -19.59 -1.96
N ALA A 357 -7.68 -19.20 -3.02
CA ALA A 357 -6.28 -19.58 -3.21
C ALA A 357 -5.38 -19.06 -2.08
N VAL A 358 -5.66 -17.87 -1.54
CA VAL A 358 -4.97 -17.34 -0.35
C VAL A 358 -5.19 -18.26 0.84
N ARG A 359 -6.43 -18.65 1.15
CA ARG A 359 -6.72 -19.58 2.26
C ARG A 359 -6.07 -20.96 2.08
N GLU A 360 -6.06 -21.48 0.86
CA GLU A 360 -5.46 -22.79 0.54
C GLU A 360 -3.93 -22.80 0.66
N THR A 361 -3.28 -21.64 0.57
CA THR A 361 -1.81 -21.53 0.47
C THR A 361 -1.17 -20.79 1.62
N ALA A 362 -1.96 -20.20 2.53
CA ALA A 362 -1.46 -19.43 3.64
C ALA A 362 -0.67 -20.29 4.64
N ASP A 363 0.31 -19.65 5.28
CA ASP A 363 1.12 -20.29 6.32
C ASP A 363 0.38 -20.24 7.66
N SER A 364 0.45 -21.34 8.41
CA SER A 364 -0.06 -21.47 9.77
C SER A 364 1.05 -21.93 10.72
N TYR A 365 1.26 -21.21 11.82
CA TYR A 365 2.31 -21.49 12.79
C TYR A 365 2.04 -20.86 14.16
N PRO A 366 2.57 -21.45 15.25
CA PRO A 366 2.49 -20.86 16.58
C PRO A 366 3.41 -19.64 16.69
N CYS A 367 2.99 -18.67 17.48
CA CYS A 367 3.70 -17.43 17.80
C CYS A 367 3.75 -17.21 19.31
N ASN A 368 4.81 -16.54 19.75
CA ASN A 368 4.88 -15.92 21.07
C ASN A 368 5.11 -14.42 20.89
N TRP A 369 4.27 -13.61 21.51
CA TRP A 369 4.43 -12.16 21.54
C TRP A 369 4.29 -11.67 22.98
N GLN A 370 5.38 -11.12 23.53
CA GLN A 370 5.42 -10.55 24.88
C GLN A 370 4.91 -11.52 25.97
N GLY A 371 5.24 -12.80 25.85
CA GLY A 371 4.83 -13.84 26.81
C GLY A 371 3.55 -14.57 26.41
N GLU A 372 2.69 -13.97 25.59
CA GLU A 372 1.43 -14.56 25.14
C GLU A 372 1.62 -15.44 23.92
N THR A 373 0.99 -16.61 23.94
CA THR A 373 1.03 -17.56 22.82
C THR A 373 -0.27 -17.55 22.04
N PHE A 374 -0.16 -17.48 20.71
CA PHE A 374 -1.29 -17.58 19.79
C PHE A 374 -0.84 -18.26 18.50
N THR A 375 -1.78 -18.56 17.61
CA THR A 375 -1.54 -19.19 16.31
C THR A 375 -1.90 -18.21 15.21
N VAL A 376 -0.92 -17.93 14.35
CA VAL A 376 -1.15 -17.26 13.07
C VAL A 376 -1.67 -18.31 12.11
N ARG A 377 -2.88 -18.14 11.56
CA ARG A 377 -3.50 -19.15 10.68
C ARG A 377 -3.41 -18.86 9.18
N TYR A 378 -3.64 -17.61 8.79
CA TYR A 378 -3.79 -17.24 7.38
C TYR A 378 -2.77 -16.20 6.93
N ARG A 379 -1.49 -16.33 7.35
CA ARG A 379 -0.44 -15.45 6.83
C ARG A 379 -0.24 -15.73 5.35
N VAL A 380 -0.41 -14.72 4.51
CA VAL A 380 -0.30 -14.91 3.06
C VAL A 380 1.06 -15.47 2.68
N ASN A 381 1.09 -16.44 1.77
CA ASN A 381 2.31 -16.97 1.16
C ASN A 381 2.34 -16.61 -0.32
N PRO A 382 2.93 -15.46 -0.71
CA PRO A 382 2.92 -14.99 -2.10
C PRO A 382 3.47 -16.01 -3.10
N THR A 383 4.49 -16.79 -2.72
CA THR A 383 5.08 -17.80 -3.62
C THR A 383 4.11 -18.94 -3.88
N SER A 384 3.61 -19.57 -2.82
CA SER A 384 2.63 -20.66 -2.92
C SER A 384 1.33 -20.18 -3.60
N LEU A 385 0.89 -18.96 -3.31
CA LEU A 385 -0.26 -18.33 -3.95
C LEU A 385 -0.08 -18.21 -5.46
N MET A 386 1.03 -17.64 -5.93
CA MET A 386 1.27 -17.50 -7.38
C MET A 386 1.41 -18.86 -8.06
N GLU A 387 1.97 -19.87 -7.39
CA GLU A 387 2.04 -21.24 -7.92
C GLU A 387 0.67 -21.88 -8.04
N ARG A 388 -0.20 -21.72 -7.03
CA ARG A 388 -1.58 -22.20 -7.06
C ARG A 388 -2.38 -21.52 -8.18
N LEU A 389 -2.28 -20.20 -8.34
CA LEU A 389 -2.96 -19.48 -9.40
C LEU A 389 -2.49 -19.91 -10.80
N ARG A 390 -1.20 -20.23 -10.99
CA ARG A 390 -0.69 -20.81 -12.24
C ARG A 390 -1.31 -22.17 -12.56
N GLN A 391 -1.53 -23.00 -11.55
CA GLN A 391 -2.17 -24.30 -11.73
C GLN A 391 -3.63 -24.13 -12.14
N LEU A 392 -4.35 -23.23 -11.47
CA LEU A 392 -5.74 -22.93 -11.78
C LEU A 392 -5.94 -22.34 -13.18
N ASN A 393 -5.02 -21.51 -13.67
CA ASN A 393 -5.09 -20.94 -15.03
C ASN A 393 -4.81 -21.95 -16.17
N LYS A 394 -4.26 -23.12 -15.85
CA LYS A 394 -3.98 -24.19 -16.84
C LYS A 394 -5.15 -25.15 -17.02
N ASN A 395 -6.05 -25.18 -16.05
CA ASN A 395 -7.25 -26.00 -16.04
C ASN A 395 -8.43 -25.16 -16.51
#